data_AF-H5TUA3-F1
#
_entry.id   AF-H5TUA3-F1
#
_cell.length_a   1.000
_cell.length_b   1.000
_cell.length_c   1.000
_cell.angle_alpha   90.00
_cell.angle_beta   90.00
_cell.angle_gamma   90.00
#
_symmetry.space_group_name_H-M   'P 1'
#
loop_
_entity.id
_entity.type
_entity.pdbx_description
1 polymer ?
#
loop_
_entity_poly.entity_id
_entity_poly.type
_entity_poly.pdbx_seq_one_letter_code
_entity_poly.pdbx_strand_id
1 'polypeptide(L)'
;MRAMVRTLVGLVLADDWASDPARMKLIQSEPALLLVNQVESDRAISEAADFIGDYLGVDRDSRRLRVFIAAVGGMMFHIANDIEDPRDGQLLDTLLEAIDLLEAGLPV
;
A
#
# COMPACT_ATOMS: atom_id res chain seq x y z
N MET A 1 -5.64 -8.04 -9.36
CA MET A 1 -5.07 -6.97 -8.51
C MET A 1 -4.77 -5.68 -9.25
N ARG A 2 -4.16 -5.74 -10.45
CA ARG A 2 -3.79 -4.53 -11.23
C ARG A 2 -4.89 -3.47 -11.38
N ALA A 3 -6.12 -3.87 -11.74
CA ALA A 3 -7.24 -2.94 -11.89
C ALA A 3 -7.61 -2.24 -10.58
N MET A 4 -7.60 -2.97 -9.46
CA MET A 4 -7.86 -2.42 -8.13
C MET A 4 -6.80 -1.39 -7.74
N VAL A 5 -5.51 -1.70 -7.97
CA VAL A 5 -4.41 -0.79 -7.66
C VAL A 5 -4.45 0.47 -8.52
N ARG A 6 -4.77 0.36 -9.81
CA ARG A 6 -5.01 1.53 -10.67
C ARG A 6 -6.10 2.43 -10.12
N THR A 7 -7.22 1.86 -9.69
CA THR A 7 -8.31 2.63 -9.09
C THR A 7 -7.88 3.30 -7.79
N LEU A 8 -7.18 2.58 -6.90
CA LEU A 8 -6.69 3.14 -5.64
C LEU A 8 -5.71 4.29 -5.86
N VAL A 9 -4.74 4.13 -6.76
CA VAL A 9 -3.82 5.22 -7.11
C VAL A 9 -4.59 6.40 -7.71
N GLY A 10 -5.56 6.13 -8.59
CA GLY A 10 -6.41 7.18 -9.14
C GLY A 10 -7.16 7.99 -8.07
N LEU A 11 -7.65 7.33 -7.02
CA LEU A 11 -8.28 8.00 -5.88
C LEU A 11 -7.28 8.86 -5.09
N VAL A 12 -6.07 8.34 -4.83
CA VAL A 12 -5.01 9.10 -4.14
C VAL A 12 -4.62 10.33 -4.95
N LEU A 13 -4.47 10.19 -6.27
CA LEU A 13 -4.08 11.29 -7.16
C LEU A 13 -5.17 12.36 -7.33
N ALA A 14 -6.43 11.99 -7.12
CA ALA A 14 -7.56 12.93 -7.18
C ALA A 14 -7.74 13.74 -5.88
N ASP A 15 -7.08 13.33 -4.78
CA ASP A 15 -7.14 14.01 -3.49
C ASP A 15 -5.92 14.94 -3.35
N ASP A 16 -6.19 16.25 -3.19
CA ASP A 16 -5.16 17.28 -3.14
C ASP A 16 -4.19 17.09 -1.97
N TRP A 17 -4.67 16.59 -0.83
CA TRP A 17 -3.84 16.32 0.34
C TRP A 17 -3.05 15.03 0.18
N ALA A 18 -3.71 13.95 -0.24
CA ALA A 18 -3.07 12.64 -0.38
C ALA A 18 -1.97 12.64 -1.47
N SER A 19 -2.12 13.49 -2.49
CA SER A 19 -1.15 13.65 -3.58
C SER A 19 -0.13 14.78 -3.37
N ASP A 20 -0.14 15.49 -2.24
CA ASP A 20 0.84 16.55 -1.94
C ASP A 20 2.23 15.95 -1.63
N PRO A 21 3.29 16.26 -2.42
CA PRO A 21 4.66 15.81 -2.15
C PRO A 21 5.21 16.25 -0.79
N ALA A 22 4.70 17.35 -0.23
CA ALA A 22 5.12 17.84 1.08
C ALA A 22 4.45 17.07 2.24
N ARG A 23 3.34 16.38 2.00
CA ARG A 23 2.56 15.67 3.02
C ARG A 23 3.43 14.67 3.78
N MET A 24 4.13 13.80 3.06
CA MET A 24 4.90 12.74 3.73
C MET A 24 6.08 13.31 4.52
N LYS A 25 6.74 14.36 4.00
CA LYS A 25 7.80 15.07 4.71
C LYS A 25 7.29 15.67 6.03
N LEU A 26 6.11 16.28 6.03
CA LEU A 26 5.48 16.83 7.23
C LEU A 26 5.11 15.72 8.24
N ILE A 27 4.52 14.62 7.77
CA ILE A 27 4.17 13.47 8.61
C ILE A 27 5.42 12.89 9.28
N GLN A 28 6.51 12.77 8.53
CA GLN A 28 7.78 12.21 9.01
C GLN A 28 8.55 13.16 9.94
N SER A 29 8.41 14.48 9.78
CA SER A 29 9.11 15.46 10.62
C SER A 29 8.48 15.66 12.00
N GLU A 30 7.19 15.38 12.15
CA GLU A 30 6.45 15.58 13.39
C GLU A 30 6.16 14.24 14.10
N PRO A 31 6.76 13.96 15.27
CA PRO A 31 6.64 12.65 15.94
C PRO A 31 5.20 12.20 16.21
N ALA A 32 4.31 13.14 16.53
CA ALA A 32 2.90 12.84 16.77
C ALA A 32 2.18 12.42 15.47
N LEU A 33 2.49 13.08 14.34
CA LEU A 33 1.91 12.72 13.04
C LEU A 33 2.46 11.40 12.54
N LEU A 34 3.75 11.14 12.73
CA LEU A 34 4.38 9.87 12.38
C LEU A 34 3.71 8.71 13.11
N LEU A 35 3.49 8.84 14.42
CA LEU A 35 2.83 7.81 15.22
C LEU A 35 1.39 7.55 14.72
N VAL A 36 0.62 8.61 14.47
CA VAL A 36 -0.75 8.48 13.96
C VAL A 36 -0.76 7.83 12.58
N ASN A 37 0.15 8.22 11.69
CA ASN A 37 0.25 7.64 10.35
C ASN A 37 0.63 6.15 10.40
N GLN A 38 1.49 5.73 11.33
CA GLN A 38 1.81 4.31 11.55
C GLN A 38 0.56 3.53 12.01
N VAL A 39 -0.16 4.05 13.01
CA VAL A 39 -1.40 3.40 13.51
C VAL A 39 -2.46 3.29 12.42
N GLU A 40 -2.69 4.33 11.63
CA GLU A 40 -3.65 4.29 10.53
C GLU A 40 -3.19 3.39 9.37
N SER A 41 -1.89 3.32 9.10
CA SER A 41 -1.35 2.39 8.10
C SER A 41 -1.55 0.93 8.51
N ASP A 42 -1.28 0.59 9.78
CA ASP A 42 -1.50 -0.74 10.32
C ASP A 42 -3.00 -1.12 10.28
N ARG A 43 -3.88 -0.17 10.62
CA ARG A 43 -5.34 -0.33 10.51
C ARG A 43 -5.75 -0.62 9.06
N ALA A 44 -5.26 0.16 8.10
CA ALA A 44 -5.56 -0.02 6.68
C ALA A 44 -5.07 -1.38 6.14
N ILE A 45 -3.89 -1.84 6.57
CA ILE A 45 -3.37 -3.17 6.21
C ILE A 45 -4.28 -4.27 6.78
N SER A 46 -4.70 -4.14 8.04
CA SER A 46 -5.61 -5.11 8.66
C SER A 46 -6.98 -5.16 7.96
N GLU A 47 -7.55 -4.01 7.61
CA GLU A 47 -8.83 -3.93 6.90
C GLU A 47 -8.73 -4.51 5.47
N ALA A 48 -7.62 -4.25 4.79
CA ALA A 48 -7.34 -4.87 3.49
C ALA A 48 -7.21 -6.39 3.61
N ALA A 49 -6.60 -6.89 4.70
CA ALA A 49 -6.51 -8.33 4.98
C ALA A 49 -7.87 -8.98 5.14
N ASP A 50 -8.75 -8.36 5.94
CA ASP A 50 -10.12 -8.81 6.14
C ASP A 50 -10.89 -8.83 4.82
N PHE A 51 -10.82 -7.75 4.04
CA PHE A 51 -11.45 -7.67 2.73
C PHE A 51 -10.97 -8.76 1.77
N ILE A 52 -9.66 -8.99 1.69
CA ILE A 52 -9.09 -10.02 0.80
C ILE A 52 -9.47 -11.42 1.28
N GLY A 53 -9.47 -11.67 2.59
CA GLY A 53 -9.92 -12.94 3.18
C GLY A 53 -11.38 -13.24 2.80
N ASP A 54 -12.26 -12.28 3.02
CA ASP A 54 -13.68 -12.39 2.69
C ASP A 54 -13.88 -12.57 1.17
N TYR A 55 -13.18 -11.81 0.34
CA TYR A 55 -13.26 -11.89 -1.12
C TYR A 55 -12.81 -13.25 -1.68
N LEU A 56 -11.76 -13.84 -1.09
CA LEU A 56 -11.22 -15.13 -1.50
C LEU A 56 -11.92 -16.32 -0.83
N GLY A 57 -12.79 -16.09 0.15
CA GLY A 57 -13.40 -17.15 0.97
C GLY A 57 -12.37 -17.94 1.79
N VAL A 58 -11.26 -17.30 2.17
CA VAL A 58 -10.18 -17.91 2.94
C VAL A 58 -10.28 -17.48 4.39
N ASP A 59 -10.00 -18.41 5.31
CA ASP A 59 -9.91 -18.10 6.74
C ASP A 59 -8.93 -16.95 6.99
N ARG A 60 -9.38 -15.95 7.76
CA ARG A 60 -8.59 -14.76 8.14
C ARG A 60 -7.33 -15.15 8.94
N ASP A 61 -7.38 -16.29 9.64
CA ASP A 61 -6.24 -16.82 10.37
C ASP A 61 -5.33 -17.74 9.53
N SER A 62 -5.64 -17.91 8.25
CA SER A 62 -4.81 -18.66 7.31
C SER A 62 -3.40 -18.10 7.28
N ARG A 63 -2.42 -18.95 7.61
CA ARG A 63 -0.99 -18.61 7.54
C ARG A 63 -0.60 -18.10 6.15
N ARG A 64 -1.18 -18.67 5.09
CA ARG A 64 -0.91 -18.27 3.71
C ARG A 64 -1.43 -16.86 3.42
N LEU A 65 -2.62 -16.52 3.91
CA LEU A 65 -3.17 -15.18 3.77
C LEU A 65 -2.33 -14.17 4.55
N ARG A 66 -1.99 -14.46 5.81
CA ARG A 66 -1.14 -13.59 6.64
C ARG A 66 0.22 -13.30 6.00
N VAL A 67 0.88 -14.31 5.43
CA VAL A 67 2.16 -14.13 4.71
C VAL A 67 1.97 -13.26 3.47
N PHE A 68 0.91 -13.49 2.70
CA PHE A 68 0.60 -12.70 1.52
C PHE A 68 0.34 -11.22 1.88
N ILE A 69 -0.47 -10.97 2.90
CA ILE A 69 -0.76 -9.61 3.39
C ILE A 69 0.50 -8.93 3.92
N ALA A 70 1.36 -9.64 4.65
CA ALA A 70 2.62 -9.07 5.12
C ALA A 70 3.53 -8.66 3.95
N ALA A 71 3.62 -9.49 2.91
CA ALA A 71 4.41 -9.18 1.72
C ALA A 71 3.85 -7.98 0.95
N VAL A 72 2.55 -7.97 0.66
CA VAL A 72 1.89 -6.88 -0.07
C VAL A 72 1.90 -5.59 0.74
N GLY A 73 1.54 -5.66 2.03
CA GLY A 73 1.49 -4.51 2.93
C GLY A 73 2.86 -3.86 3.11
N GLY A 74 3.90 -4.66 3.37
CA GLY A 74 5.28 -4.16 3.49
C GLY A 74 5.79 -3.52 2.19
N MET A 75 5.53 -4.16 1.06
CA MET A 75 5.86 -3.62 -0.27
C MET A 75 5.16 -2.28 -0.52
N MET A 76 3.84 -2.21 -0.33
CA MET A 76 3.06 -0.97 -0.50
C MET A 76 3.58 0.15 0.40
N PHE A 77 3.88 -0.17 1.67
CA PHE A 77 4.38 0.79 2.64
C PHE A 77 5.75 1.34 2.25
N HIS A 78 6.69 0.49 1.82
CA HIS A 78 8.01 0.93 1.39
C HIS A 78 7.94 1.79 0.13
N ILE A 79 7.22 1.33 -0.91
CA ILE A 79 7.07 2.07 -2.16
C ILE A 79 6.44 3.44 -1.89
N ALA A 80 5.36 3.51 -1.09
CA ALA A 80 4.68 4.78 -0.81
C ALA A 80 5.52 5.78 0.01
N ASN A 81 6.47 5.31 0.82
CA ASN A 81 7.33 6.19 1.62
C ASN A 81 8.60 6.64 0.88
N ASP A 82 9.06 5.88 -0.11
CA ASP A 82 10.29 6.19 -0.88
C ASP A 82 10.02 7.08 -2.10
N ILE A 83 8.75 7.37 -2.43
CA ILE A 83 8.37 8.21 -3.57
C ILE A 83 8.41 9.69 -3.19
N GLU A 84 9.14 10.47 -3.97
CA GLU A 84 9.25 11.92 -3.78
C GLU A 84 8.00 12.69 -4.22
N ASP A 85 7.38 12.29 -5.33
CA ASP A 85 6.14 12.89 -5.85
C ASP A 85 5.21 11.79 -6.43
N PRO A 86 4.05 11.50 -5.80
CA PRO A 86 3.14 10.48 -6.31
C PRO A 86 2.57 10.79 -7.71
N ARG A 87 2.65 12.04 -8.18
CA ARG A 87 2.15 12.49 -9.48
C ARG A 87 3.12 12.26 -10.63
N ASP A 88 4.35 11.83 -10.35
CA ASP A 88 5.39 11.60 -11.36
C ASP A 88 5.14 10.36 -12.24
N GLY A 89 4.10 9.57 -11.92
CA GLY A 89 3.72 8.35 -12.63
C GLY A 89 4.52 7.11 -12.22
N GLN A 90 5.66 7.27 -11.54
CA GLN A 90 6.50 6.16 -11.10
C GLN A 90 5.80 5.32 -10.03
N LEU A 91 5.00 5.96 -9.16
CA LEU A 91 4.20 5.26 -8.15
C LEU A 91 3.39 4.11 -8.75
N LEU A 92 2.63 4.38 -9.81
CA LEU A 92 1.75 3.37 -10.39
C LEU A 92 2.56 2.28 -11.09
N ASP A 93 3.59 2.65 -11.83
CA ASP A 93 4.41 1.70 -12.57
C ASP A 93 5.16 0.75 -11.62
N THR A 94 5.80 1.29 -10.58
CA THR A 94 6.47 0.49 -9.54
C THR A 94 5.50 -0.43 -8.82
N LEU A 95 4.30 0.04 -8.46
CA LEU A 95 3.28 -0.81 -7.84
C LEU A 95 2.81 -1.95 -8.76
N LEU A 96 2.63 -1.68 -10.05
CA LEU A 96 2.21 -2.69 -11.01
C LEU A 96 3.31 -3.72 -11.30
N GLU A 97 4.57 -3.30 -11.37
CA GLU A 97 5.72 -4.20 -11.49
C GLU A 97 5.85 -5.10 -10.26
N ALA A 98 5.69 -4.54 -9.06
CA ALA A 98 5.81 -5.31 -7.83
C ALA A 98 4.66 -6.35 -7.68
N ILE A 99 3.46 -6.03 -8.17
CA ILE A 99 2.37 -7.00 -8.30
C ILE A 99 2.74 -8.12 -9.28
N ASP A 100 3.32 -7.79 -10.43
CA ASP A 100 3.72 -8.78 -11.43
C ASP A 100 4.78 -9.74 -10.85
N LEU A 101 5.74 -9.22 -10.08
CA LEU A 101 6.74 -10.03 -9.38
C LEU A 101 6.12 -10.93 -8.31
N LEU A 102 5.15 -10.43 -7.53
CA LEU A 102 4.41 -11.22 -6.54
C LEU A 102 3.59 -12.34 -7.21
N GLU A 103 2.89 -12.04 -8.30
CA GLU A 103 2.10 -13.01 -9.07
C GLU A 103 3.00 -14.08 -9.72
N ALA A 104 4.23 -13.72 -10.11
CA ALA A 104 5.24 -14.65 -10.63
C ALA A 104 5.92 -15.52 -9.55
N GLY A 105 5.64 -15.28 -8.26
CA GLY A 105 6.20 -16.05 -7.15
C GLY A 105 7.52 -15.52 -6.60
N LEU A 106 7.81 -14.22 -6.79
CA LEU A 106 9.04 -13.53 -6.37
C LEU A 106 10.30 -14.17 -6.97
N PRO A 107 10.57 -13.97 -8.27
CA PRO A 107 11.81 -14.42 -8.89
C PRO A 107 12.98 -13.66 -8.24
N VAL A 108 13.88 -14.40 -7.59
CA VAL A 108 15.10 -13.89 -6.94
C VAL A 108 16.30 -14.03 -7.88
#